data_AF-A0A5C1AX22-F1
#
_entry.id   AF-A0A5C1AX22-F1
#
_cell.length_a   1.000
_cell.length_b   1.000
_cell.length_c   1.000
_cell.angle_alpha   90.00
_cell.angle_beta   90.00
_cell.angle_gamma   90.00
#
_symmetry.space_group_name_H-M   'P 1'
#
loop_
_entity.id
_entity.type
_entity.pdbx_description
1 polymer ?
#
loop_
_entity_poly.entity_id
_entity_poly.type
_entity_poly.pdbx_seq_one_letter_code
_entity_poly.pdbx_strand_id
1 'polypeptide(L)'
;MGKRSSTRITKTVVDSLGPDQIVWDAEVKGFGVRCQTKAKSYILKTNIQGHRRQLRIGIHGSPWTPDTARAEAKRLLGEIVQGKDPRKAKFSERVRMREFCARYIEQYAIPKKKASSVRLDRMNLDNHVLPLLGQKFADEYRQISSRSRMPSGTAKRRQRMRRRSKRSRVVGLSSKEALVSRIAA
;
A
#
# COMPACT_ATOMS: atom_id res chain seq x y z
N MET A 1 22.04 -24.63 11.49
CA MET A 1 20.83 -25.42 11.20
C MET A 1 19.73 -25.01 12.18
N GLY A 2 18.60 -24.44 11.74
CA GLY A 2 17.50 -24.09 12.65
C GLY A 2 16.76 -25.36 13.10
N LYS A 3 16.51 -25.51 14.41
CA LYS A 3 15.77 -26.65 14.99
C LYS A 3 14.45 -26.85 14.24
N ARG A 4 14.22 -28.04 13.69
CA ARG A 4 12.92 -28.43 13.13
C ARG A 4 11.96 -28.63 14.31
N SER A 5 10.80 -27.99 14.27
CA SER A 5 9.68 -28.33 15.16
C SER A 5 9.29 -29.79 14.90
N SER A 6 9.22 -30.60 15.95
CA SER A 6 8.73 -31.99 15.87
C SER A 6 7.21 -32.09 15.98
N THR A 7 6.52 -30.98 16.30
CA THR A 7 5.09 -30.96 16.59
C THR A 7 4.27 -30.52 15.38
N ARG A 8 3.28 -31.34 14.98
CA ARG A 8 2.24 -30.95 14.02
C ARG A 8 1.20 -30.07 14.72
N ILE A 9 0.82 -28.96 14.11
CA ILE A 9 -0.22 -28.08 14.66
C ILE A 9 -1.59 -28.75 14.45
N THR A 10 -2.20 -29.18 15.55
CA THR A 10 -3.57 -29.70 15.61
C THR A 10 -4.47 -28.73 16.37
N LYS A 11 -5.79 -28.95 16.33
CA LYS A 11 -6.74 -28.13 17.09
C LYS A 11 -6.39 -28.10 18.58
N THR A 12 -6.05 -29.25 19.16
CA THR A 12 -5.64 -29.37 20.57
C THR A 12 -4.43 -28.49 20.91
N VAL A 13 -3.40 -28.50 20.05
CA VAL A 13 -2.20 -27.67 20.23
C VAL A 13 -2.53 -26.17 20.16
N VAL A 14 -3.44 -25.80 19.27
CA VAL A 14 -3.93 -24.42 19.16
C VAL A 14 -4.74 -24.06 20.41
N ASP A 15 -5.60 -24.95 20.89
CA ASP A 15 -6.45 -24.74 22.06
C ASP A 15 -5.65 -24.56 23.35
N SER A 16 -4.59 -25.36 23.55
CA SER A 16 -3.69 -25.28 24.70
C SER A 16 -2.71 -24.10 24.67
N LEU A 17 -2.67 -23.31 23.60
CA LEU A 17 -1.69 -22.25 23.42
C LEU A 17 -1.95 -21.05 24.34
N GLY A 18 -0.99 -20.74 25.21
CA GLY A 18 -1.04 -19.61 26.13
C GLY A 18 -0.66 -18.27 25.48
N PRO A 19 -0.87 -17.13 26.17
CA PRO A 19 -0.51 -15.79 25.68
C PRO A 19 0.99 -15.67 25.33
N ASP A 20 1.29 -14.88 24.31
CA ASP A 20 2.62 -14.61 23.76
C ASP A 20 3.44 -15.83 23.31
N GLN A 21 2.80 -17.00 23.20
CA GLN A 21 3.43 -18.21 22.69
C GLN A 21 3.32 -18.31 21.17
N ILE A 22 4.37 -18.89 20.56
CA ILE A 22 4.42 -19.20 19.14
C ILE A 22 4.85 -20.67 18.98
N VAL A 23 4.05 -21.44 18.26
CA VAL A 23 4.35 -22.82 17.89
C VAL A 23 4.51 -22.90 16.38
N TRP A 24 5.59 -23.53 15.93
CA TRP A 24 5.86 -23.78 14.51
C TRP A 24 5.44 -25.21 14.15
N ASP A 25 4.89 -25.37 12.95
CA ASP A 25 4.47 -26.66 12.43
C ASP A 25 5.68 -27.49 11.97
N ALA A 26 5.57 -28.81 12.10
CA ALA A 26 6.59 -29.75 11.64
C ALA A 26 6.54 -30.00 10.12
N GLU A 27 5.35 -29.95 9.50
CA GLU A 27 5.19 -30.29 8.09
C GLU A 27 5.56 -29.13 7.16
N VAL A 28 5.12 -27.92 7.50
CA VAL A 28 5.33 -26.74 6.66
C VAL A 28 6.33 -25.79 7.32
N LYS A 29 7.53 -25.69 6.72
CA LYS A 29 8.59 -24.81 7.23
C LYS A 29 8.13 -23.36 7.28
N GLY A 30 8.22 -22.79 8.48
CA GLY A 30 7.86 -21.39 8.72
C GLY A 30 6.36 -21.14 8.85
N PHE A 31 5.50 -22.16 8.76
CA PHE A 31 4.09 -22.05 9.17
C PHE A 31 3.98 -22.25 10.68
N GLY A 32 3.17 -21.42 11.34
CA GLY A 32 3.02 -21.47 12.79
C GLY A 32 1.73 -20.82 13.26
N VAL A 33 1.41 -21.05 14.53
CA VAL A 33 0.35 -20.36 15.27
C VAL A 33 0.97 -19.49 16.35
N ARG A 34 0.49 -18.26 16.47
CA ARG A 34 0.86 -17.32 17.53
C ARG A 34 -0.37 -16.95 18.33
N CYS A 35 -0.30 -17.03 19.65
CA CYS A 35 -1.22 -16.33 20.53
C CYS A 35 -0.61 -14.97 20.87
N GLN A 36 -1.39 -13.89 20.78
CA GLN A 36 -0.98 -12.60 21.35
C GLN A 36 -1.47 -12.56 22.80
N THR A 37 -2.67 -12.03 23.04
CA THR A 37 -3.27 -12.01 24.38
C THR A 37 -4.32 -13.11 24.53
N LYS A 38 -5.30 -13.16 23.62
CA LYS A 38 -6.35 -14.19 23.57
C LYS A 38 -6.58 -14.71 22.15
N ALA A 39 -6.35 -13.86 21.16
CA ALA A 39 -6.49 -14.21 19.76
C ALA A 39 -5.31 -15.06 19.27
N LYS A 40 -5.63 -16.22 18.70
CA LYS A 40 -4.69 -17.13 18.08
C LYS A 40 -4.69 -16.85 16.58
N SER A 41 -3.52 -16.59 16.01
CA SER A 41 -3.37 -16.22 14.60
C SER A 41 -2.36 -17.13 13.92
N TYR A 42 -2.69 -17.59 12.73
CA TYR A 42 -1.80 -18.33 11.86
C TYR A 42 -0.85 -17.39 11.15
N ILE A 43 0.44 -17.73 11.17
CA ILE A 43 1.52 -16.95 10.60
C ILE A 43 2.41 -17.81 9.70
N LEU A 44 2.98 -17.18 8.68
CA LEU A 44 3.97 -17.78 7.78
C LEU A 44 5.22 -16.90 7.72
N LYS A 45 6.35 -17.41 8.21
CA LYS A 45 7.67 -16.79 8.09
C LYS A 45 8.40 -17.36 6.88
N THR A 46 8.74 -16.49 5.94
CA THR A 46 9.39 -16.88 4.68
C THR A 46 10.27 -15.75 4.15
N ASN A 47 11.12 -16.07 3.17
CA ASN A 47 11.93 -15.09 2.47
C ASN A 47 11.21 -14.67 1.19
N ILE A 48 10.99 -13.37 1.04
CA ILE A 48 10.40 -12.80 -0.17
C ILE A 48 11.41 -11.79 -0.70
N GLN A 49 11.93 -12.01 -1.90
CA GLN A 49 12.88 -11.11 -2.58
C GLN A 49 14.11 -10.79 -1.69
N GLY A 50 14.72 -11.82 -1.09
CA GLY A 50 15.91 -11.65 -0.24
C GLY A 50 15.63 -11.11 1.18
N HIS A 51 14.40 -10.72 1.49
CA HIS A 51 14.04 -10.21 2.81
C HIS A 51 13.22 -11.23 3.61
N ARG A 52 13.57 -11.40 4.89
CA ARG A 52 12.74 -12.17 5.84
C ARG A 52 11.44 -11.41 6.09
N ARG A 53 10.31 -12.05 5.80
CA ARG A 53 8.97 -11.50 5.98
C ARG A 53 8.11 -12.46 6.78
N GLN A 54 7.19 -11.88 7.55
CA GLN A 54 6.12 -12.61 8.23
C GLN A 54 4.78 -12.22 7.60
N LEU A 55 4.03 -13.22 7.17
CA LEU A 55 2.67 -13.09 6.66
C LEU A 55 1.70 -13.59 7.73
N ARG A 56 0.54 -12.93 7.84
CA ARG A 56 -0.58 -13.38 8.66
C ARG A 56 -1.59 -14.02 7.72
N ILE A 57 -1.95 -15.28 7.97
CA ILE A 57 -2.93 -16.03 7.17
C ILE A 57 -4.33 -15.68 7.66
N GLY A 58 -4.58 -15.87 8.95
CA GLY A 58 -5.90 -15.62 9.56
C GLY A 58 -5.91 -15.81 11.07
N ILE A 59 -7.00 -15.38 11.70
CA ILE A 59 -7.29 -15.65 13.11
C ILE A 59 -7.97 -17.03 13.20
N HIS A 60 -7.63 -17.82 14.20
CA HIS A 60 -8.25 -19.12 14.47
C HIS A 60 -9.76 -18.98 14.68
N GLY A 61 -10.54 -19.79 13.97
CA GLY A 61 -12.00 -19.72 13.92
C GLY A 61 -12.49 -20.03 12.50
N SER A 62 -13.80 -20.00 12.22
CA SER A 62 -14.28 -20.16 10.84
C SER A 62 -13.84 -18.94 9.99
N PRO A 63 -13.21 -19.10 8.81
CA PRO A 63 -12.92 -20.33 8.05
C PRO A 63 -11.50 -20.94 8.25
N TRP A 64 -10.70 -20.39 9.16
CA TRP A 64 -9.31 -20.76 9.43
C TRP A 64 -9.17 -21.80 10.56
N THR A 65 -9.12 -23.07 10.16
CA THR A 65 -8.73 -24.22 10.98
C THR A 65 -7.24 -24.53 10.77
N PRO A 66 -6.61 -25.37 11.62
CA PRO A 66 -5.21 -25.75 11.42
C PRO A 66 -4.93 -26.32 10.03
N ASP A 67 -5.85 -27.12 9.50
CA ASP A 67 -5.69 -27.76 8.19
C ASP A 67 -5.95 -26.78 7.03
N THR A 68 -6.97 -25.91 7.12
CA THR A 68 -7.20 -24.90 6.07
C THR A 68 -6.09 -23.85 6.06
N ALA A 69 -5.60 -23.43 7.23
CA ALA A 69 -4.46 -22.53 7.34
C ALA A 69 -3.16 -23.17 6.82
N ARG A 70 -2.96 -24.48 7.02
CA ARG A 70 -1.81 -25.21 6.45
C ARG A 70 -1.88 -25.29 4.93
N ALA A 71 -3.06 -25.59 4.37
CA ALA A 71 -3.28 -25.60 2.93
C ALA A 71 -2.98 -24.22 2.31
N GLU A 72 -3.47 -23.15 2.95
CA GLU A 72 -3.19 -21.78 2.52
C GLU A 72 -1.71 -21.42 2.66
N ALA A 73 -1.02 -21.86 3.71
CA ALA A 73 0.43 -21.68 3.85
C ALA A 73 1.20 -22.34 2.71
N LYS A 74 0.83 -23.56 2.30
CA LYS A 74 1.42 -24.26 1.14
C LYS A 74 1.17 -23.48 -0.15
N ARG A 75 -0.07 -22.98 -0.35
CA ARG A 75 -0.44 -22.16 -1.51
C ARG A 75 0.42 -20.90 -1.61
N LEU A 76 0.56 -20.15 -0.50
CA LEU A 76 1.37 -18.94 -0.41
C LEU A 76 2.87 -19.21 -0.65
N LEU A 77 3.40 -20.32 -0.14
CA LEU A 77 4.78 -20.72 -0.43
C LEU A 77 4.97 -21.02 -1.92
N GLY A 78 4.01 -21.69 -2.56
CA GLY A 78 4.03 -21.93 -4.01
C GLY A 78 4.05 -20.64 -4.81
N GLU A 79 3.23 -19.65 -4.45
CA GLU A 79 3.24 -18.32 -5.09
C GLU A 79 4.59 -17.62 -4.94
N ILE A 80 5.20 -17.68 -3.76
CA ILE A 80 6.51 -17.05 -3.50
C ILE A 80 7.61 -17.71 -4.33
N VAL A 81 7.59 -19.04 -4.47
CA VAL A 81 8.52 -19.76 -5.34
C VAL A 81 8.35 -19.35 -6.81
N GLN A 82 7.12 -19.08 -7.24
CA GLN A 82 6.82 -18.53 -8.57
C GLN A 82 7.20 -17.03 -8.72
N GLY A 83 7.79 -16.41 -7.69
CA GLY A 83 8.17 -15.00 -7.70
C GLY A 83 7.00 -14.03 -7.51
N LYS A 84 5.79 -14.53 -7.22
CA LYS A 84 4.63 -13.70 -6.90
C LYS A 84 4.70 -13.30 -5.43
N ASP A 85 4.62 -12.01 -5.15
CA ASP A 85 4.56 -11.51 -3.77
C ASP A 85 3.09 -11.55 -3.29
N PRO A 86 2.73 -12.43 -2.34
CA PRO A 86 1.35 -12.57 -1.88
C PRO A 86 0.81 -11.32 -1.15
N ARG A 87 1.69 -10.40 -0.69
CA ARG A 87 1.23 -9.08 -0.21
C ARG A 87 0.84 -8.15 -1.36
N LYS A 88 1.46 -8.33 -2.53
CA LYS A 88 1.17 -7.54 -3.73
C LYS A 88 0.01 -8.10 -4.55
N ALA A 89 -0.44 -9.34 -4.29
CA ALA A 89 -1.61 -9.91 -4.96
C ALA A 89 -2.92 -9.11 -4.73
N LYS A 90 -2.99 -8.25 -3.70
CA LYS A 90 -4.08 -7.27 -3.52
C LYS A 90 -3.95 -6.00 -4.36
N PHE A 91 -2.86 -5.81 -5.10
CA PHE A 91 -2.79 -4.80 -6.16
C PHE A 91 -3.34 -5.42 -7.44
N SER A 92 -4.66 -5.65 -7.45
CA SER A 92 -5.41 -5.86 -8.68
C SER A 92 -5.16 -4.64 -9.57
N GLU A 93 -4.56 -4.89 -10.73
CA GLU A 93 -4.11 -3.91 -11.72
C GLU A 93 -3.14 -2.84 -11.20
N ARG A 94 -1.86 -2.97 -11.60
CA ARG A 94 -0.92 -1.84 -11.50
C ARG A 94 -1.35 -0.78 -12.52
N VAL A 95 -2.25 0.10 -12.12
CA VAL A 95 -2.72 1.22 -12.95
C VAL A 95 -1.63 2.29 -12.99
N ARG A 96 -1.30 2.80 -14.19
CA ARG A 96 -0.38 3.94 -14.29
C ARG A 96 -1.06 5.19 -13.75
N MET A 97 -0.29 6.13 -13.19
CA MET A 97 -0.83 7.37 -12.61
C MET A 97 -1.74 8.12 -13.59
N ARG A 98 -1.39 8.14 -14.89
CA ARG A 98 -2.25 8.74 -15.94
C ARG A 98 -3.65 8.11 -16.01
N GLU A 99 -3.75 6.79 -15.92
CA GLU A 99 -5.00 6.04 -16.04
C GLU A 99 -5.81 6.22 -14.75
N PHE A 100 -5.12 6.27 -13.61
CA PHE A 100 -5.73 6.57 -12.32
C PHE A 100 -6.33 7.99 -12.30
N CYS A 101 -5.59 8.99 -12.77
CA CYS A 101 -6.04 10.38 -12.88
C CYS A 101 -7.22 10.53 -13.83
N ALA A 102 -7.22 9.83 -14.97
CA ALA A 102 -8.35 9.81 -15.90
C ALA A 102 -9.62 9.24 -15.25
N ARG A 103 -9.50 8.05 -14.62
CA ARG A 103 -10.62 7.42 -13.89
C ARG A 103 -11.16 8.34 -12.79
N TYR A 104 -10.30 9.05 -12.06
CA TYR A 104 -10.73 10.03 -11.04
C TYR A 104 -11.59 11.14 -11.64
N ILE A 105 -11.16 11.73 -12.76
CA ILE A 105 -11.90 12.84 -13.38
C ILE A 105 -13.27 12.35 -13.88
N GLU A 106 -13.29 11.22 -14.59
CA GLU A 106 -14.50 10.69 -15.23
C GLU A 106 -15.51 10.13 -14.23
N GLN A 107 -15.05 9.32 -13.28
CA GLN A 107 -15.94 8.57 -12.39
C GLN A 107 -16.28 9.34 -11.11
N TYR A 108 -15.46 10.32 -10.72
CA TYR A 108 -15.65 11.03 -9.45
C TYR A 108 -15.78 12.55 -9.61
N ALA A 109 -14.85 13.21 -10.30
CA ALA A 109 -14.84 14.67 -10.35
C ALA A 109 -16.04 15.22 -11.13
N ILE A 110 -16.30 14.70 -12.34
CA ILE A 110 -17.43 15.14 -13.18
C ILE A 110 -18.78 14.90 -12.49
N PRO A 111 -19.07 13.71 -11.92
CA PRO A 111 -20.38 13.47 -11.32
C PRO A 111 -20.62 14.21 -10.00
N LYS A 112 -19.55 14.56 -9.24
CA LYS A 112 -19.69 15.06 -7.86
C LYS A 112 -19.24 16.50 -7.63
N LYS A 113 -18.44 17.09 -8.53
CA LYS A 113 -17.89 18.44 -8.34
C LYS A 113 -18.49 19.42 -9.34
N LYS A 114 -18.53 20.70 -8.95
CA LYS A 114 -18.90 21.80 -9.85
C LYS A 114 -17.93 21.85 -11.04
N ALA A 115 -18.43 22.21 -12.22
CA ALA A 115 -17.65 22.27 -13.45
C ALA A 115 -16.36 23.11 -13.33
N SER A 116 -16.41 24.22 -12.57
CA SER A 116 -15.24 25.06 -12.30
C SER A 116 -14.16 24.33 -11.49
N SER A 117 -14.55 23.49 -10.53
CA SER A 117 -13.62 22.68 -9.74
C SER A 117 -13.05 21.52 -10.56
N VAL A 118 -13.85 20.88 -11.42
CA VAL A 118 -13.35 19.84 -12.34
C VAL A 118 -12.30 20.42 -13.30
N ARG A 119 -12.54 21.64 -13.82
CA ARG A 119 -11.58 22.34 -14.67
C ARG A 119 -10.25 22.59 -13.94
N LEU A 120 -10.32 23.03 -12.68
CA LEU A 120 -9.13 23.26 -11.86
C LEU A 120 -8.38 21.95 -11.56
N ASP A 121 -9.10 20.87 -11.27
CA ASP A 121 -8.50 19.54 -11.07
C ASP A 121 -7.74 19.10 -12.33
N ARG A 122 -8.37 19.19 -13.52
CA ARG A 122 -7.71 18.88 -14.79
C ARG A 122 -6.42 19.68 -14.98
N MET A 123 -6.49 21.00 -14.80
CA MET A 123 -5.29 21.85 -14.88
C MET A 123 -4.18 21.44 -13.90
N ASN A 124 -4.54 21.09 -12.66
CA ASN A 124 -3.55 20.68 -11.66
C ASN A 124 -2.93 19.32 -12.02
N LEU A 125 -3.74 18.37 -12.49
CA LEU A 125 -3.27 17.07 -12.93
C LEU A 125 -2.31 17.21 -14.12
N ASP A 126 -2.70 17.97 -15.15
CA ASP A 126 -1.93 18.15 -16.38
C ASP A 126 -0.62 18.92 -16.16
N ASN A 127 -0.63 19.96 -15.32
CA ASN A 127 0.54 20.81 -15.13
C ASN A 127 1.51 20.30 -14.06
N HIS A 128 1.04 19.49 -13.10
CA HIS A 128 1.84 19.14 -11.91
C HIS A 128 1.97 17.65 -11.66
N VAL A 129 0.92 16.85 -11.91
CA VAL A 129 0.94 15.42 -11.57
C VAL A 129 1.43 14.58 -12.74
N LEU A 130 0.81 14.69 -13.91
CA LEU A 130 1.13 13.89 -15.08
C LEU A 130 2.56 14.08 -15.60
N PRO A 131 3.15 15.30 -15.63
CA PRO A 131 4.52 15.49 -16.08
C PRO A 131 5.57 14.80 -15.19
N LEU A 132 5.28 14.66 -13.89
CA LEU A 132 6.20 14.09 -12.92
C LEU A 132 5.96 12.59 -12.71
N LEU A 133 4.69 12.19 -12.65
CA LEU A 133 4.27 10.87 -12.17
C LEU A 133 3.48 10.07 -13.20
N GLY A 134 3.12 10.62 -14.37
CA GLY A 134 2.18 10.01 -15.31
C GLY A 134 2.54 8.59 -15.78
N GLN A 135 3.83 8.29 -15.88
CA GLN A 135 4.34 6.95 -16.27
C GLN A 135 4.59 6.02 -15.09
N LYS A 136 4.56 6.54 -13.87
CA LYS A 136 4.74 5.75 -12.65
C LYS A 136 3.45 5.02 -12.29
N PHE A 137 3.57 3.97 -11.50
CA PHE A 137 2.41 3.23 -11.05
C PHE A 137 1.79 3.92 -9.82
N ALA A 138 0.46 3.97 -9.74
CA ALA A 138 -0.24 4.68 -8.67
C ALA A 138 -0.04 4.02 -7.29
N ASP A 139 0.20 2.71 -7.27
CA ASP A 139 0.47 1.91 -6.07
C ASP A 139 1.74 2.34 -5.32
N GLU A 140 2.76 2.78 -6.05
CA GLU A 140 4.04 3.24 -5.51
C GLU A 140 3.91 4.49 -4.64
N TYR A 141 2.83 5.27 -4.80
CA TYR A 141 2.62 6.56 -4.12
C TYR A 141 1.60 6.51 -2.98
N ARG A 142 1.14 5.31 -2.59
CA ARG A 142 0.15 5.10 -1.51
C ARG A 142 0.63 5.53 -0.11
N GLN A 143 1.91 5.91 0.06
CA GLN A 143 2.53 6.25 1.36
C GLN A 143 2.85 7.74 1.58
N ILE A 144 2.38 8.66 0.74
CA ILE A 144 2.68 10.10 0.93
C ILE A 144 1.72 10.81 1.91
N SER A 145 0.76 10.11 2.54
CA SER A 145 -0.26 10.79 3.35
C SER A 145 0.06 11.04 4.85
N SER A 146 1.29 10.90 5.35
CA SER A 146 1.52 11.27 6.77
C SER A 146 2.91 11.72 7.24
N ARG A 147 3.99 11.76 6.43
CA ARG A 147 5.29 12.18 7.01
C ARG A 147 6.37 12.78 6.11
N SER A 148 6.13 12.97 4.82
CA SER A 148 7.21 13.39 3.92
C SER A 148 6.88 14.73 3.29
N ARG A 149 7.54 15.80 3.75
CA ARG A 149 7.68 17.06 3.01
C ARG A 149 8.04 16.71 1.57
N MET A 150 7.20 17.11 0.62
CA MET A 150 7.57 17.12 -0.79
C MET A 150 8.89 17.91 -0.90
N PRO A 151 9.99 17.34 -1.44
CA PRO A 151 11.18 18.12 -1.69
C PRO A 151 10.78 19.21 -2.69
N SER A 152 10.97 20.47 -2.29
CA SER A 152 10.73 21.67 -3.10
C SER A 152 11.75 21.76 -4.23
N GLY A 153 11.66 20.82 -5.18
CA GLY A 153 12.63 20.60 -6.23
C GLY A 153 12.24 21.18 -7.58
N THR A 154 11.65 22.38 -7.67
CA THR A 154 11.54 23.10 -8.96
C THR A 154 11.59 24.62 -8.80
N ALA A 155 12.64 25.12 -8.16
CA ALA A 155 12.96 26.56 -8.17
C ALA A 155 13.82 26.97 -9.40
N LYS A 156 14.41 26.03 -10.17
CA LYS A 156 15.42 26.37 -11.18
C LYS A 156 14.96 26.53 -12.65
N ARG A 157 13.69 26.28 -13.01
CA ARG A 157 13.22 26.53 -14.39
C ARG A 157 12.51 27.88 -14.59
N ARG A 158 12.62 28.79 -13.61
CA ARG A 158 11.95 30.11 -13.65
C ARG A 158 12.81 31.25 -14.25
N GLN A 159 14.06 31.00 -14.62
CA GLN A 159 14.98 32.07 -15.02
C GLN A 159 15.14 32.26 -16.54
N ARG A 160 14.58 31.40 -17.39
CA ARG A 160 14.77 31.50 -18.86
C ARG A 160 13.56 32.00 -19.67
N MET A 161 12.44 32.37 -19.04
CA MET A 161 11.27 32.91 -19.77
C MET A 161 10.81 34.31 -19.33
N ARG A 162 11.54 35.02 -18.46
CA ARG A 162 11.19 36.41 -18.05
C ARG A 162 11.85 37.49 -18.91
N ARG A 163 11.87 37.33 -20.24
CA ARG A 163 12.31 38.41 -21.15
C ARG A 163 11.38 38.74 -22.33
N ARG A 164 10.17 38.17 -22.41
CA ARG A 164 9.14 38.64 -23.34
C ARG A 164 7.76 38.55 -22.71
N SER A 165 7.34 39.67 -22.12
CA SER A 165 5.98 40.24 -22.23
C SER A 165 5.76 41.20 -21.06
N LYS A 166 5.87 42.49 -21.34
CA LYS A 166 5.26 43.57 -20.55
C LYS A 166 3.76 43.57 -20.83
N ARG A 167 2.96 43.97 -19.83
CA ARG A 167 1.47 44.06 -19.74
C ARG A 167 0.87 42.75 -19.18
N SER A 168 0.13 42.71 -18.08
CA SER A 168 -0.72 43.70 -17.40
C SER A 168 -0.83 43.39 -15.89
N ARG A 169 -1.27 44.39 -15.12
CA ARG A 169 -1.54 44.39 -13.66
C ARG A 169 -2.60 43.36 -13.25
N VAL A 170 -2.52 42.85 -12.01
CA VAL A 170 -3.55 42.98 -10.94
C VAL A 170 -3.27 41.98 -9.78
N VAL A 171 -2.97 42.57 -8.62
CA VAL A 171 -3.38 42.24 -7.23
C VAL A 171 -3.09 40.86 -6.62
N GLY A 172 -2.32 40.89 -5.51
CA GLY A 172 -2.76 40.26 -4.26
C GLY A 172 -2.19 38.88 -3.94
N LEU A 173 -1.04 38.87 -3.28
CA LEU A 173 -0.51 37.73 -2.53
C LEU A 173 -1.43 37.39 -1.34
N SER A 174 -2.07 36.22 -1.33
CA SER A 174 -2.43 35.45 -0.12
C SER A 174 -3.21 34.19 -0.52
N SER A 175 -2.53 33.10 -0.87
CA SER A 175 -3.22 31.81 -1.15
C SER A 175 -2.33 30.56 -1.02
N LYS A 176 -1.11 30.69 -0.50
CA LYS A 176 -0.25 29.51 -0.28
C LYS A 176 -0.49 28.82 1.06
N GLU A 177 -0.98 29.54 2.06
CA GLU A 177 -1.23 28.99 3.40
C GLU A 177 -2.65 28.43 3.55
N ALA A 178 -3.64 29.05 2.88
CA ALA A 178 -5.04 28.66 2.99
C ALA A 178 -5.38 27.30 2.35
N LEU A 179 -4.59 26.85 1.36
CA LEU A 179 -4.86 25.60 0.64
C LEU A 179 -4.39 24.35 1.41
N VAL A 180 -3.44 24.48 2.33
CA VAL A 180 -2.86 23.35 3.08
C VAL A 180 -3.74 22.95 4.27
N SER A 181 -4.47 23.90 4.86
CA SER A 181 -5.32 23.65 6.04
C SER A 181 -6.63 22.90 5.73
N ARG A 182 -7.19 23.00 4.51
CA ARG A 182 -8.52 22.43 4.18
C ARG A 182 -8.49 20.99 3.63
N ILE A 183 -7.32 20.36 3.54
CA ILE A 183 -7.17 18.98 3.06
C ILE A 183 -6.93 17.99 4.23
N ALA A 184 -6.80 18.48 5.47
CA ALA A 184 -6.45 17.67 6.65
C ALA A 184 -7.58 17.48 7.68
N ALA A 185 -8.84 17.70 7.32
CA ALA A 185 -10.01 17.41 8.15
C ALA A 185 -10.99 16.49 7.41
#